data_AF-A0A848HVZ8-F1
#
_entry.id   AF-A0A848HVZ8-F1
#
_cell.length_a   1.000
_cell.length_b   1.000
_cell.length_c   1.000
_cell.angle_alpha   90.00
_cell.angle_beta   90.00
_cell.angle_gamma   90.00
#
_symmetry.space_group_name_H-M   'P 1'
#
loop_
_entity.id
_entity.type
_entity.pdbx_description
1 polymer ?
#
loop_
_entity_poly.entity_id
_entity_poly.type
_entity_poly.pdbx_seq_one_letter_code
_entity_poly.pdbx_strand_id
1 'polypeptide(L)'
;MSDDAKPKKKKGGGMKMILLIVIAMVVGGAGAAGGLYAAGFFSPKEEGPKEDPNKPVLVLAGESAEDVAKAHGYAGGGGGGGEGGGHEGGGGGHVASGVHVPAKGIDLPVPANPAAYQATYFQLQTPFTSNMSDTDAFAQISIAISTYYDIRVVEAIKAHETAIRSQVLMMLAEQPVEALSTPAGKRALQGKIKAIINDILKQKTGYGGVDNVYFTNFVIQ
;
A
#
# COMPACT_ATOMS: atom_id res chain seq x y z
N MET A 1 -1.17 -100.86 -24.94
CA MET A 1 -1.05 -100.28 -26.29
C MET A 1 -1.79 -98.93 -26.26
N SER A 2 -1.20 -97.76 -26.41
CA SER A 2 0.12 -97.41 -26.93
C SER A 2 0.54 -96.01 -26.44
N ASP A 3 1.83 -95.92 -26.10
CA ASP A 3 2.82 -94.87 -26.37
C ASP A 3 2.51 -93.35 -26.31
N ASP A 4 3.28 -92.71 -25.42
CA ASP A 4 4.16 -91.54 -25.62
C ASP A 4 3.75 -90.35 -26.50
N ALA A 5 3.75 -89.15 -25.90
CA ALA A 5 4.80 -88.15 -26.16
C ALA A 5 4.59 -86.86 -25.33
N LYS A 6 5.58 -86.54 -24.48
CA LYS A 6 5.91 -85.14 -24.13
C LYS A 6 6.82 -84.57 -25.21
N PRO A 7 6.66 -83.30 -25.63
CA PRO A 7 7.82 -82.41 -25.52
C PRO A 7 7.54 -80.92 -25.18
N LYS A 8 8.37 -80.42 -24.26
CA LYS A 8 9.10 -79.13 -24.16
C LYS A 8 8.49 -77.76 -24.58
N LYS A 9 8.42 -76.88 -23.55
CA LYS A 9 8.67 -75.40 -23.49
C LYS A 9 8.89 -74.59 -24.79
N LYS A 10 8.21 -73.43 -24.90
CA LYS A 10 8.87 -72.11 -25.10
C LYS A 10 8.07 -70.94 -24.51
N LYS A 11 8.73 -70.25 -23.58
CA LYS A 11 8.42 -68.95 -22.94
C LYS A 11 8.81 -67.84 -23.92
N GLY A 12 8.10 -66.70 -23.98
CA GLY A 12 8.72 -65.49 -24.55
C GLY A 12 7.89 -64.33 -25.11
N GLY A 13 6.56 -64.28 -24.98
CA GLY A 13 5.74 -63.19 -25.57
C GLY A 13 5.39 -62.03 -24.61
N GLY A 14 4.72 -62.34 -23.49
CA GLY A 14 4.07 -61.32 -22.65
C GLY A 14 5.01 -60.34 -21.92
N MET A 15 6.21 -60.79 -21.52
CA MET A 15 7.17 -59.95 -20.79
C MET A 15 7.67 -58.76 -21.63
N LYS A 16 7.76 -58.91 -22.97
CA LYS A 16 8.22 -57.85 -23.86
C LYS A 16 7.16 -56.76 -24.04
N MET A 17 5.87 -57.12 -24.01
CA MET A 17 4.79 -56.16 -24.16
C MET A 17 4.58 -55.34 -22.86
N ILE A 18 4.70 -55.98 -21.69
CA ILE A 18 4.68 -55.28 -20.40
C ILE A 18 5.89 -54.34 -20.28
N LEU A 19 7.08 -54.78 -20.71
CA LEU A 19 8.26 -53.92 -20.71
C LEU A 19 8.11 -52.71 -21.65
N LEU A 20 7.49 -52.86 -22.82
CA LEU A 20 7.22 -51.75 -23.74
C LEU A 20 6.18 -50.77 -23.18
N ILE A 21 5.14 -51.24 -22.48
CA ILE A 21 4.14 -50.37 -21.84
C ILE A 21 4.77 -49.60 -20.66
N VAL A 22 5.63 -50.25 -19.86
CA VAL A 22 6.35 -49.59 -18.77
C VAL A 22 7.36 -48.56 -19.32
N ILE A 23 8.09 -48.89 -20.40
CA ILE A 23 8.99 -47.93 -21.06
C ILE A 23 8.19 -46.76 -21.66
N ALA A 24 7.03 -47.01 -22.28
CA ALA A 24 6.17 -45.96 -22.83
C ALA A 24 5.59 -45.06 -21.72
N MET A 25 5.24 -45.60 -20.55
CA MET A 25 4.82 -44.80 -19.39
C MET A 25 5.97 -44.01 -18.76
N VAL A 26 7.18 -44.55 -18.72
CA VAL A 26 8.35 -43.82 -18.19
C VAL A 26 8.78 -42.69 -19.15
N VAL A 27 8.79 -42.95 -20.46
CA VAL A 27 9.13 -41.95 -21.49
C VAL A 27 8.01 -40.90 -21.64
N GLY A 28 6.75 -41.33 -21.62
CA GLY A 28 5.58 -40.43 -21.68
C GLY A 28 5.38 -39.63 -20.39
N GLY A 29 5.63 -40.24 -19.23
CA GLY A 29 5.53 -39.60 -17.91
C GLY A 29 6.59 -38.53 -17.70
N ALA A 30 7.84 -38.77 -18.13
CA ALA A 30 8.90 -37.77 -18.07
C ALA A 30 8.64 -36.58 -19.03
N GLY A 31 8.12 -36.85 -20.23
CA GLY A 31 7.80 -35.80 -21.21
C GLY A 31 6.62 -34.91 -20.81
N ALA A 32 5.54 -35.49 -20.30
CA ALA A 32 4.36 -34.74 -19.85
C ALA A 32 4.65 -33.91 -18.58
N ALA A 33 5.35 -34.48 -17.60
CA ALA A 33 5.74 -33.76 -16.40
C ALA A 33 6.77 -32.66 -16.69
N GLY A 34 7.76 -32.94 -17.56
CA GLY A 34 8.75 -31.96 -18.01
C GLY A 34 8.13 -30.79 -18.79
N GLY A 35 7.16 -31.08 -19.66
CA GLY A 35 6.41 -30.05 -20.40
C GLY A 35 5.58 -29.15 -19.49
N LEU A 36 4.91 -29.71 -18.47
CA LEU A 36 4.13 -28.93 -17.49
C LEU A 36 5.02 -28.09 -16.56
N TYR A 37 6.20 -28.60 -16.21
CA TYR A 37 7.20 -27.85 -15.44
C TYR A 37 7.81 -26.70 -16.26
N ALA A 38 8.18 -26.95 -17.52
CA ALA A 38 8.72 -25.94 -18.43
C ALA A 38 7.68 -24.88 -18.85
N ALA A 39 6.40 -25.27 -18.96
CA ALA A 39 5.29 -24.36 -19.22
C ALA A 39 4.82 -23.59 -17.97
N GLY A 40 5.45 -23.80 -16.81
CA GLY A 40 5.14 -23.08 -15.57
C GLY A 40 3.80 -23.45 -14.95
N PHE A 41 3.19 -24.57 -15.33
CA PHE A 41 1.88 -25.02 -14.83
C PHE A 41 1.92 -25.49 -13.36
N PHE A 42 3.13 -25.78 -12.85
CA PHE A 42 3.43 -26.09 -11.44
C PHE A 42 4.44 -25.13 -10.82
N SER A 43 4.83 -24.07 -11.52
CA SER A 43 5.53 -22.97 -10.86
C SER A 43 4.56 -22.41 -9.84
N PRO A 44 4.94 -22.24 -8.56
CA PRO A 44 4.17 -21.37 -7.69
C PRO A 44 4.06 -20.07 -8.46
N LYS A 45 2.82 -19.66 -8.77
CA LYS A 45 2.54 -18.33 -9.27
C LYS A 45 3.37 -17.44 -8.34
N GLU A 46 4.36 -16.72 -8.88
CA GLU A 46 4.96 -15.64 -8.13
C GLU A 46 3.78 -14.74 -7.81
N GLU A 47 3.19 -14.97 -6.64
CA GLU A 47 2.42 -13.99 -5.91
C GLU A 47 3.42 -12.85 -5.79
N GLY A 48 3.36 -11.93 -6.75
CA GLY A 48 4.05 -10.66 -6.68
C GLY A 48 3.87 -10.15 -5.26
N PRO A 49 4.93 -9.55 -4.69
CA PRO A 49 5.06 -9.34 -3.25
C PRO A 49 3.72 -8.93 -2.69
N LYS A 50 3.13 -9.76 -1.80
CA LYS A 50 1.81 -9.53 -1.20
C LYS A 50 1.74 -8.06 -0.83
N GLU A 51 1.11 -7.25 -1.68
CA GLU A 51 1.04 -5.82 -1.44
C GLU A 51 0.28 -5.70 -0.14
N ASP A 52 0.91 -5.06 0.84
CA ASP A 52 0.35 -4.90 2.18
C ASP A 52 -1.12 -4.48 2.01
N PRO A 53 -2.09 -5.27 2.50
CA PRO A 53 -3.51 -5.01 2.27
C PRO A 53 -3.95 -3.61 2.72
N ASN A 54 -3.14 -2.91 3.53
CA ASN A 54 -3.39 -1.55 3.99
C ASN A 54 -2.71 -0.45 3.17
N LYS A 55 -1.85 -0.77 2.19
CA LYS A 55 -1.17 0.22 1.36
C LYS A 55 -2.16 0.93 0.41
N PRO A 56 -2.19 2.28 0.38
CA PRO A 56 -3.07 3.01 -0.53
C PRO A 56 -2.73 2.74 -1.99
N VAL A 57 -3.77 2.68 -2.83
CA VAL A 57 -3.65 2.50 -4.28
C VAL A 57 -4.04 3.79 -5.03
N LEU A 58 -3.46 3.99 -6.21
CA LEU A 58 -3.77 5.14 -7.06
C LEU A 58 -5.19 5.01 -7.63
N VAL A 59 -5.90 6.13 -7.72
CA VAL A 59 -7.28 6.22 -8.22
C VAL A 59 -7.24 6.69 -9.67
N LEU A 60 -7.78 5.91 -10.61
CA LEU A 60 -7.80 6.32 -12.02
C LEU A 60 -8.81 7.45 -12.27
N ALA A 61 -8.60 8.21 -13.33
CA ALA A 61 -9.51 9.28 -13.71
C ALA A 61 -10.94 8.74 -13.93
N GLY A 62 -11.92 9.32 -13.22
CA GLY A 62 -13.32 8.89 -13.27
C GLY A 62 -13.72 7.83 -12.24
N GLU A 63 -12.79 7.32 -11.44
CA GLU A 63 -13.09 6.40 -10.33
C GLU A 63 -13.31 7.13 -9.00
N SER A 64 -14.07 6.53 -8.09
CA SER A 64 -14.21 6.99 -6.70
C SER A 64 -13.08 6.43 -5.84
N ALA A 65 -12.46 7.29 -5.04
CA ALA A 65 -11.41 6.89 -4.10
C ALA A 65 -11.91 5.90 -3.04
N GLU A 66 -13.18 5.99 -2.64
CA GLU A 66 -13.82 5.07 -1.70
C GLU A 66 -14.08 3.70 -2.31
N ASP A 67 -14.53 3.67 -3.57
CA ASP A 67 -14.83 2.42 -4.26
C ASP A 67 -13.55 1.66 -4.63
N VAL A 68 -12.52 2.36 -5.07
CA VAL A 68 -11.17 1.80 -5.28
C VAL A 68 -10.63 1.23 -3.96
N ALA A 69 -10.73 1.96 -2.85
CA ALA A 69 -10.28 1.44 -1.56
C ALA A 69 -11.02 0.14 -1.18
N LYS A 70 -12.35 0.11 -1.29
CA LYS A 70 -13.17 -1.08 -0.97
C LYS A 70 -12.83 -2.28 -1.85
N ALA A 71 -12.64 -2.05 -3.15
CA ALA A 71 -12.21 -3.09 -4.09
C ALA A 71 -10.84 -3.68 -3.69
N HIS A 72 -9.98 -2.87 -3.08
CA HIS A 72 -8.66 -3.26 -2.58
C HIS A 72 -8.65 -3.57 -1.08
N GLY A 73 -9.75 -4.12 -0.54
CA GLY A 73 -9.80 -4.70 0.80
C GLY A 73 -10.01 -3.74 1.96
N TYR A 74 -10.28 -2.45 1.69
CA TYR A 74 -10.61 -1.48 2.73
C TYR A 74 -12.03 -1.71 3.26
N ALA A 75 -12.14 -2.13 4.52
CA ALA A 75 -13.43 -2.41 5.16
C ALA A 75 -14.22 -1.16 5.57
N GLY A 76 -13.69 0.04 5.36
CA GLY A 76 -14.35 1.31 5.68
C GLY A 76 -14.16 1.75 7.13
N GLY A 77 -13.53 2.90 7.34
CA GLY A 77 -13.63 3.71 8.55
C GLY A 77 -14.88 4.58 8.45
N GLY A 78 -15.95 4.19 9.14
CA GLY A 78 -17.16 5.00 9.23
C GLY A 78 -16.86 6.35 9.86
N GLY A 79 -17.30 7.42 9.20
CA GLY A 79 -17.38 8.73 9.85
C GLY A 79 -18.36 8.68 11.03
N GLY A 80 -17.92 9.15 12.20
CA GLY A 80 -18.77 9.34 13.37
C GLY A 80 -17.97 9.39 14.66
N GLY A 81 -17.87 10.58 15.26
CA GLY A 81 -17.45 10.72 16.65
C GLY A 81 -18.45 10.06 17.60
N GLY A 82 -17.96 9.50 18.71
CA GLY A 82 -18.79 8.92 19.76
C GLY A 82 -18.06 7.90 20.62
N GLU A 83 -17.52 8.38 21.73
CA GLU A 83 -17.39 7.76 23.07
C GLU A 83 -17.24 6.23 23.23
N GLY A 84 -16.08 5.85 23.79
CA GLY A 84 -15.98 5.12 25.06
C GLY A 84 -16.66 3.74 25.22
N GLY A 85 -15.83 2.69 25.33
CA GLY A 85 -16.25 1.42 25.93
C GLY A 85 -15.17 0.35 25.81
N GLY A 86 -14.51 0.04 26.92
CA GLY A 86 -13.35 -0.84 26.96
C GLY A 86 -13.63 -2.33 26.74
N HIS A 87 -12.56 -3.06 26.47
CA HIS A 87 -12.40 -4.45 26.90
C HIS A 87 -10.92 -4.79 26.99
N GLU A 88 -10.43 -5.02 28.21
CA GLU A 88 -9.20 -5.76 28.46
C GLU A 88 -9.46 -7.25 28.19
N GLY A 89 -8.58 -7.88 27.42
CA GLY A 89 -8.62 -9.32 27.19
C GLY A 89 -7.27 -9.80 26.71
N GLY A 90 -6.41 -10.16 27.66
CA GLY A 90 -5.07 -10.68 27.39
C GLY A 90 -5.09 -12.03 26.67
N GLY A 91 -4.03 -12.28 25.93
CA GLY A 91 -3.76 -13.57 25.28
C GLY A 91 -2.42 -13.52 24.58
N GLY A 92 -1.35 -13.83 25.33
CA GLY A 92 -0.01 -13.96 24.79
C GLY A 92 0.12 -15.13 23.82
N GLY A 93 0.98 -14.98 22.81
CA GLY A 93 1.34 -16.07 21.94
C GLY A 93 2.13 -15.63 20.71
N HIS A 94 3.45 -15.83 20.77
CA HIS A 94 4.35 -16.04 19.62
C HIS A 94 4.64 -14.85 18.70
N VAL A 95 5.56 -13.99 19.14
CA VAL A 95 6.39 -13.18 18.22
C VAL A 95 7.50 -14.06 17.65
N ALA A 96 7.25 -14.65 16.48
CA ALA A 96 8.30 -15.19 15.62
C ALA A 96 8.68 -14.13 14.58
N SER A 97 9.74 -13.41 14.93
CA SER A 97 10.71 -12.71 14.07
C SER A 97 10.63 -12.97 12.56
N GLY A 98 10.58 -11.89 11.76
CA GLY A 98 10.96 -12.00 10.35
C GLY A 98 10.64 -10.86 9.40
N VAL A 99 9.86 -9.83 9.77
CA VAL A 99 9.57 -8.72 8.84
C VAL A 99 10.45 -7.52 9.19
N HIS A 100 11.44 -7.27 8.36
CA HIS A 100 12.19 -6.03 8.31
C HIS A 100 11.22 -4.91 7.93
N VAL A 101 10.67 -4.21 8.92
CA VAL A 101 10.04 -2.91 8.70
C VAL A 101 11.18 -1.95 8.35
N PRO A 102 11.30 -1.42 7.12
CA PRO A 102 12.26 -0.36 6.88
C PRO A 102 11.92 0.78 7.85
N ALA A 103 12.90 1.22 8.65
CA ALA A 103 12.74 2.17 9.75
C ALA A 103 12.28 3.59 9.34
N LYS A 104 11.87 3.76 8.09
CA LYS A 104 11.35 4.99 7.50
C LYS A 104 10.27 4.56 6.51
N GLY A 105 9.01 4.89 6.79
CA GLY A 105 7.89 4.57 5.89
C GLY A 105 8.15 5.04 4.45
N ILE A 106 7.41 4.49 3.49
CA ILE A 106 7.67 4.70 2.07
C ILE A 106 6.94 5.96 1.59
N ASP A 107 7.63 6.83 0.85
CA ASP A 107 6.95 7.90 0.12
C ASP A 107 6.32 7.32 -1.14
N LEU A 108 4.99 7.41 -1.25
CA LEU A 108 4.29 6.85 -2.40
C LEU A 108 4.54 7.76 -3.62
N PRO A 109 4.93 7.19 -4.78
CA PRO A 109 5.39 7.98 -5.91
C PRO A 109 4.28 8.83 -6.51
N VAL A 110 4.57 10.10 -6.79
CA VAL A 110 3.66 10.94 -7.57
C VAL A 110 3.50 10.34 -8.98
N PRO A 111 2.27 10.13 -9.47
CA PRO A 111 2.06 9.53 -10.77
C PRO A 111 2.67 10.37 -11.91
N ALA A 112 3.42 9.71 -12.80
CA ALA A 112 4.13 10.36 -13.91
C ALA A 112 3.20 11.04 -14.93
N ASN A 113 1.95 10.56 -15.03
CA ASN A 113 0.90 11.19 -15.84
C ASN A 113 -0.29 11.56 -14.94
N PRO A 114 -0.31 12.76 -14.34
CA PRO A 114 -1.39 13.19 -13.45
C PRO A 114 -2.78 13.16 -14.09
N ALA A 115 -2.88 13.32 -15.42
CA ALA A 115 -4.16 13.31 -16.14
C ALA A 115 -4.82 11.91 -16.19
N ALA A 116 -4.07 10.85 -15.92
CA ALA A 116 -4.60 9.49 -15.85
C ALA A 116 -5.26 9.16 -14.49
N TYR A 117 -5.11 10.04 -13.50
CA TYR A 117 -5.53 9.79 -12.12
C TYR A 117 -6.48 10.85 -11.61
N GLN A 118 -7.39 10.46 -10.73
CA GLN A 118 -8.32 11.36 -10.07
C GLN A 118 -7.68 11.92 -8.80
N ALA A 119 -7.56 13.24 -8.71
CA ALA A 119 -7.15 13.89 -7.47
C ALA A 119 -8.34 13.96 -6.50
N THR A 120 -8.12 13.51 -5.28
CA THR A 120 -9.00 13.75 -4.13
C THR A 120 -8.47 14.92 -3.33
N TYR A 121 -9.35 15.86 -2.98
CA TYR A 121 -9.02 17.02 -2.15
C TYR A 121 -9.68 16.90 -0.78
N PHE A 122 -8.90 17.12 0.27
CA PHE A 122 -9.37 17.11 1.65
C PHE A 122 -9.00 18.41 2.36
N GLN A 123 -10.01 19.14 2.83
CA GLN A 123 -9.83 20.39 3.58
C GLN A 123 -9.70 20.08 5.07
N LEU A 124 -8.62 20.55 5.69
CA LEU A 124 -8.55 20.58 7.16
C LEU A 124 -9.54 21.62 7.68
N GLN A 125 -10.40 21.18 8.60
CA GLN A 125 -11.55 21.97 9.06
C GLN A 125 -11.11 23.15 9.93
N THR A 126 -10.17 22.93 10.83
CA THR A 126 -9.70 23.96 11.75
C THR A 126 -8.49 24.70 11.15
N PRO A 127 -8.55 26.05 11.05
CA PRO A 127 -7.42 26.86 10.61
C PRO A 127 -6.25 26.78 11.60
N PHE A 128 -5.04 27.03 11.09
CA PHE A 128 -3.82 27.18 11.86
C PHE A 128 -3.66 28.63 12.24
N THR A 129 -3.41 28.91 13.52
CA THR A 129 -3.09 30.25 14.01
C THR A 129 -1.74 30.20 14.70
N SER A 130 -0.82 31.07 14.29
CA SER A 130 0.51 31.18 14.88
C SER A 130 0.96 32.63 14.91
N ASN A 131 1.65 33.01 15.98
CA ASN A 131 2.41 34.26 16.03
C ASN A 131 3.62 34.16 15.10
N MET A 132 4.09 35.31 14.63
CA MET A 132 5.29 35.43 13.80
C MET A 132 6.55 35.46 14.67
N SER A 133 7.67 35.00 14.12
CA SER A 133 8.93 34.92 14.87
C SER A 133 9.62 36.28 15.08
N ASP A 134 9.36 37.25 14.21
CA ASP A 134 10.08 38.51 14.08
C ASP A 134 9.24 39.76 14.37
N THR A 135 7.93 39.60 14.56
CA THR A 135 6.97 40.72 14.78
C THR A 135 5.84 40.29 15.72
N ASP A 136 5.08 41.27 16.22
CA ASP A 136 3.85 41.01 17.00
C ASP A 136 2.64 40.58 16.13
N ALA A 137 2.84 40.45 14.82
CA ALA A 137 1.80 39.98 13.92
C ALA A 137 1.49 38.50 14.14
N PHE A 138 0.31 38.07 13.70
CA PHE A 138 -0.07 36.67 13.65
C PHE A 138 -0.64 36.28 12.29
N ALA A 139 -0.48 35.01 11.95
CA ALA A 139 -1.03 34.44 10.72
C ALA A 139 -2.16 33.47 11.05
N GLN A 140 -3.21 33.50 10.24
CA GLN A 140 -4.27 32.49 10.19
C GLN A 140 -4.29 31.84 8.81
N ILE A 141 -4.08 30.52 8.76
CA ILE A 141 -3.89 29.77 7.53
C ILE A 141 -4.88 28.59 7.51
N SER A 142 -5.68 28.46 6.45
CA SER A 142 -6.47 27.27 6.18
C SER A 142 -5.86 26.51 5.02
N ILE A 143 -5.77 25.18 5.13
CA ILE A 143 -5.15 24.33 4.10
C ILE A 143 -6.07 23.22 3.60
N ALA A 144 -5.96 22.93 2.31
CA ALA A 144 -6.46 21.71 1.69
C ALA A 144 -5.29 20.87 1.19
N ILE A 145 -5.48 19.56 1.16
CA ILE A 145 -4.47 18.57 0.79
C ILE A 145 -4.99 17.81 -0.44
N SER A 146 -4.14 17.54 -1.42
CA SER A 146 -4.45 16.62 -2.52
C SER A 146 -3.72 15.31 -2.41
N THR A 147 -4.36 14.26 -2.90
CA THR A 147 -3.75 12.95 -3.13
C THR A 147 -4.35 12.32 -4.38
N TYR A 148 -3.55 11.54 -5.11
CA TYR A 148 -4.02 10.66 -6.17
C TYR A 148 -4.31 9.24 -5.67
N TYR A 149 -4.12 8.99 -4.38
CA TYR A 149 -4.38 7.71 -3.75
C TYR A 149 -5.80 7.65 -3.21
N ASP A 150 -6.22 6.42 -2.92
CA ASP A 150 -7.54 6.11 -2.39
C ASP A 150 -7.80 6.76 -1.01
N ILE A 151 -9.03 6.58 -0.50
CA ILE A 151 -9.49 7.24 0.72
C ILE A 151 -8.62 6.97 1.97
N ARG A 152 -7.78 5.91 1.97
CA ARG A 152 -6.91 5.58 3.11
C ARG A 152 -5.92 6.67 3.44
N VAL A 153 -5.46 7.45 2.45
CA VAL A 153 -4.58 8.60 2.73
C VAL A 153 -5.34 9.68 3.49
N VAL A 154 -6.59 9.97 3.09
CA VAL A 154 -7.44 10.95 3.76
C VAL A 154 -7.78 10.50 5.18
N GLU A 155 -8.11 9.22 5.37
CA GLU A 155 -8.42 8.68 6.70
C GLU A 155 -7.17 8.66 7.60
N ALA A 156 -5.99 8.37 7.06
CA ALA A 156 -4.74 8.50 7.81
C ALA A 156 -4.46 9.95 8.23
N ILE A 157 -4.74 10.93 7.36
CA ILE A 157 -4.63 12.36 7.70
C ILE A 157 -5.57 12.72 8.83
N LYS A 158 -6.85 12.29 8.77
CA LYS A 158 -7.83 12.53 9.84
C LYS A 158 -7.42 11.88 11.16
N ALA A 159 -7.04 10.61 11.12
CA ALA A 159 -6.65 9.84 12.31
C ALA A 159 -5.41 10.43 13.01
N HIS A 160 -4.52 11.09 12.26
CA HIS A 160 -3.27 11.65 12.77
C HIS A 160 -3.22 13.17 12.68
N GLU A 161 -4.37 13.84 12.54
CA GLU A 161 -4.47 15.27 12.34
C GLU A 161 -3.83 16.06 13.49
N THR A 162 -3.96 15.58 14.73
CA THR A 162 -3.35 16.21 15.91
C THR A 162 -1.82 16.26 15.83
N ALA A 163 -1.17 15.17 15.40
CA ALA A 163 0.28 15.10 15.27
C ALA A 163 0.77 15.98 14.12
N ILE A 164 0.07 15.94 12.98
CA ILE A 164 0.31 16.83 11.83
C ILE A 164 0.20 18.28 12.30
N ARG A 165 -0.88 18.63 13.00
CA ARG A 165 -1.15 19.99 13.42
C ARG A 165 -0.08 20.53 14.35
N SER A 166 0.32 19.75 15.34
CA SER A 166 1.39 20.14 16.27
C SER A 166 2.68 20.50 15.52
N GLN A 167 3.11 19.67 14.57
CA GLN A 167 4.34 19.91 13.81
C GLN A 167 4.23 21.12 12.86
N VAL A 168 3.08 21.29 12.21
CA VAL A 168 2.83 22.46 11.35
C VAL A 168 2.85 23.74 12.17
N LEU A 169 2.21 23.77 13.35
CA LEU A 169 2.22 24.95 14.23
C LEU A 169 3.64 25.28 14.72
N MET A 170 4.44 24.29 15.10
CA MET A 170 5.84 24.51 15.48
C MET A 170 6.65 25.12 14.33
N MET A 171 6.49 24.58 13.12
CA MET A 171 7.18 25.12 11.93
C MET A 171 6.73 26.54 11.59
N LEU A 172 5.43 26.84 11.72
CA LEU A 172 4.88 28.18 11.48
C LEU A 172 5.42 29.22 12.48
N ALA A 173 5.56 28.84 13.75
CA ALA A 173 6.08 29.71 14.80
C ALA A 173 7.54 30.15 14.55
N GLU A 174 8.28 29.39 13.75
CA GLU A 174 9.66 29.71 13.35
C GLU A 174 9.74 30.54 12.06
N GLN A 175 8.63 30.81 11.37
CA GLN A 175 8.67 31.57 10.13
C GLN A 175 8.67 33.10 10.38
N PRO A 176 9.49 33.88 9.65
CA PRO A 176 9.38 35.33 9.64
C PRO A 176 8.23 35.78 8.73
N VAL A 177 7.73 37.01 8.93
CA VAL A 177 6.61 37.58 8.14
C VAL A 177 6.87 37.54 6.63
N GLU A 178 8.11 37.83 6.21
CA GLU A 178 8.50 37.85 4.79
C GLU A 178 8.32 36.48 4.12
N ALA A 179 8.58 35.40 4.86
CA ALA A 179 8.43 34.04 4.36
C ALA A 179 6.95 33.65 4.14
N LEU A 180 6.03 34.33 4.83
CA LEU A 180 4.59 34.10 4.73
C LEU A 180 3.90 35.08 3.75
N SER A 181 4.53 36.21 3.45
CA SER A 181 3.94 37.28 2.63
C SER A 181 4.23 37.13 1.14
N THR A 182 5.41 36.62 0.78
CA THR A 182 5.84 36.53 -0.63
C THR A 182 5.30 35.29 -1.35
N PRO A 183 5.07 35.33 -2.68
CA PRO A 183 4.68 34.14 -3.44
C PRO A 183 5.71 33.01 -3.38
N ALA A 184 7.00 33.35 -3.39
CA ALA A 184 8.08 32.37 -3.26
C ALA A 184 8.09 31.72 -1.88
N GLY A 185 7.96 32.51 -0.82
CA GLY A 185 7.86 32.03 0.56
C GLY A 185 6.65 31.12 0.78
N LYS A 186 5.47 31.48 0.25
CA LYS A 186 4.27 30.63 0.28
C LYS A 186 4.50 29.28 -0.41
N ARG A 187 5.16 29.24 -1.58
CA ARG A 187 5.50 27.97 -2.24
C ARG A 187 6.45 27.12 -1.41
N ALA A 188 7.47 27.73 -0.81
CA ALA A 188 8.37 27.03 0.10
C ALA A 188 7.62 26.47 1.32
N LEU A 189 6.67 27.23 1.86
CA LEU A 189 5.80 26.82 2.96
C LEU A 189 4.91 25.64 2.60
N GLN A 190 4.29 25.64 1.41
CA GLN A 190 3.54 24.48 0.90
C GLN A 190 4.41 23.23 0.88
N GLY A 191 5.65 23.35 0.38
CA GLY A 191 6.62 22.26 0.36
C GLY A 191 6.97 21.74 1.76
N LYS A 192 7.23 22.64 2.71
CA LYS A 192 7.51 22.28 4.12
C LYS A 192 6.32 21.57 4.77
N ILE A 193 5.11 22.10 4.62
CA ILE A 193 3.89 21.50 5.18
C ILE A 193 3.64 20.12 4.57
N LYS A 194 3.79 19.98 3.24
CA LYS A 194 3.69 18.69 2.56
C LYS A 194 4.68 17.67 3.14
N ALA A 195 5.94 18.06 3.30
CA ALA A 195 6.97 17.19 3.85
C ALA A 195 6.62 16.73 5.27
N ILE A 196 6.19 17.65 6.14
CA ILE A 196 5.73 17.35 7.51
C ILE A 196 4.59 16.34 7.50
N ILE A 197 3.55 16.55 6.68
CA ILE A 197 2.41 15.65 6.62
C ILE A 197 2.87 14.25 6.19
N ASN A 198 3.61 14.12 5.08
CA ASN A 198 4.09 12.83 4.61
C ASN A 198 5.02 12.16 5.64
N ASP A 199 5.87 12.91 6.34
CA ASP A 199 6.74 12.35 7.38
C ASP A 199 5.94 11.78 8.56
N ILE A 200 4.90 12.49 9.01
CA ILE A 200 4.01 11.99 10.06
C ILE A 200 3.25 10.75 9.58
N LEU A 201 2.69 10.77 8.37
CA LEU A 201 1.99 9.59 7.82
C LEU A 201 2.95 8.39 7.73
N LYS A 202 4.16 8.57 7.19
CA LYS A 202 5.18 7.50 7.13
C LYS A 202 5.53 6.94 8.51
N GLN A 203 5.60 7.78 9.55
CA GLN A 203 5.90 7.34 10.90
C GLN A 203 4.73 6.60 11.57
N LYS A 204 3.48 6.96 11.23
CA LYS A 204 2.28 6.43 11.91
C LYS A 204 1.63 5.26 11.17
N THR A 205 1.68 5.26 9.84
CA THR A 205 1.01 4.27 8.98
C THR A 205 1.97 3.48 8.09
N GLY A 206 3.25 3.88 8.02
CA GLY A 206 4.25 3.26 7.15
C GLY A 206 4.24 3.77 5.70
N TYR A 207 3.34 4.69 5.34
CA TYR A 207 3.25 5.26 4.00
C TYR A 207 2.99 6.77 4.02
N GLY A 208 3.51 7.49 3.03
CA GLY A 208 3.07 8.83 2.65
C GLY A 208 1.95 8.76 1.61
N GLY A 209 1.74 9.84 0.86
CA GLY A 209 0.75 9.84 -0.23
C GLY A 209 0.11 11.19 -0.48
N VAL A 210 0.52 12.22 0.26
CA VAL A 210 0.15 13.60 -0.06
C VAL A 210 0.95 14.08 -1.26
N ASP A 211 0.23 14.49 -2.29
CA ASP A 211 0.79 15.05 -3.52
C ASP A 211 1.09 16.55 -3.35
N ASN A 212 0.10 17.31 -2.86
CA ASN A 212 0.20 18.76 -2.72
C ASN A 212 -0.61 19.31 -1.54
N VAL A 213 -0.27 20.55 -1.16
CA VAL A 213 -0.95 21.33 -0.13
C VAL A 213 -1.32 22.68 -0.73
N TYR A 214 -2.55 23.11 -0.52
CA TYR A 214 -3.11 24.36 -1.01
C TYR A 214 -3.51 25.24 0.16
N PHE A 215 -3.21 26.54 0.07
CA PHE A 215 -3.79 27.51 0.99
C PHE A 215 -5.16 27.92 0.49
N THR A 216 -6.21 27.64 1.27
CA THR A 216 -7.59 28.04 0.95
C THR A 216 -7.99 29.33 1.67
N ASN A 217 -7.28 29.68 2.73
CA ASN A 217 -7.30 31.00 3.35
C ASN A 217 -5.90 31.31 3.90
N PHE A 218 -5.47 32.57 3.78
CA PHE A 218 -4.18 33.03 4.30
C PHE A 218 -4.28 34.51 4.67
N VAL A 219 -4.33 34.80 5.96
CA VAL A 219 -4.40 36.16 6.50
C VAL A 219 -3.21 36.38 7.45
N ILE A 220 -2.61 37.56 7.39
CA ILE A 220 -1.61 38.06 8.34
C ILE A 220 -2.19 39.35 8.92
N GLN A 221 -2.18 39.50 10.25
CA GLN A 221 -2.72 40.66 10.98
C GLN A 221 -1.70 41.20 11.98
#